data_AF-A0A7C5A899-F1
#
_entry.id   AF-A0A7C5A899-F1
#
_cell.length_a   1.000
_cell.length_b   1.000
_cell.length_c   1.000
_cell.angle_alpha   90.00
_cell.angle_beta   90.00
_cell.angle_gamma   90.00
#
_symmetry.space_group_name_H-M   'P 1'
#
loop_
_entity.id
_entity.type
_entity.pdbx_description
1 polymer ?
#
loop_
_entity_poly.entity_id
_entity_poly.type
_entity_poly.pdbx_seq_one_letter_code
_entity_poly.pdbx_strand_id
1 'polypeptide(L)'
;MAIKKAAKRAHKKSLKKRLHNLWYKSEIKKRIKEFKKNLEAKDKEKAKEYLSKVYQILDKAVKERVIKKGKASRLKSKISKLILKF
;
A
#
# COMPACT_ATOMS: atom_id res chain seq x y z
N MET A 1 -28.58 2.70 15.11
CA MET A 1 -28.42 4.00 14.41
C MET A 1 -27.83 5.02 15.38
N ALA A 2 -26.89 5.87 14.96
CA ALA A 2 -26.29 6.85 15.88
C ALA A 2 -27.34 7.88 16.33
N ILE A 3 -27.60 7.97 17.64
CA ILE A 3 -28.66 8.81 18.21
C ILE A 3 -28.20 10.27 18.33
N LYS A 4 -27.03 10.52 18.92
CA LYS A 4 -26.46 11.87 19.12
C LYS A 4 -25.93 12.48 17.81
N LYS A 5 -26.10 13.80 17.61
CA LYS A 5 -25.61 14.56 16.44
C LYS A 5 -24.10 14.39 16.22
N ALA A 6 -23.31 14.38 17.29
CA ALA A 6 -21.87 14.13 17.25
C ALA A 6 -21.54 12.72 16.70
N ALA A 7 -22.28 11.70 17.12
CA ALA A 7 -22.10 10.33 16.66
C ALA A 7 -22.44 10.17 15.17
N LYS A 8 -23.51 10.82 14.68
CA LYS A 8 -23.84 10.85 13.23
C LYS A 8 -22.71 11.49 12.41
N ARG A 9 -22.10 12.58 12.89
CA ARG A 9 -20.94 13.23 12.25
C ARG A 9 -19.70 12.33 12.25
N ALA A 10 -19.39 11.69 13.37
CA ALA A 10 -18.27 10.76 13.50
C ALA A 10 -18.42 9.56 12.54
N HIS A 11 -19.63 9.02 12.40
CA HIS A 11 -19.93 7.95 11.46
C HIS A 11 -19.64 8.34 10.01
N LYS A 12 -20.09 9.52 9.57
CA LYS A 12 -19.79 10.04 8.22
C LYS A 12 -18.28 10.19 7.99
N LYS A 13 -17.53 10.70 8.99
CA LYS A 13 -16.06 10.82 8.92
C LYS A 13 -15.38 9.46 8.82
N SER A 14 -15.87 8.46 9.57
CA SER A 14 -15.36 7.08 9.53
C SER A 14 -15.52 6.46 8.15
N LEU A 15 -16.70 6.59 7.53
CA LEU A 15 -16.95 6.07 6.17
C LEU A 15 -16.01 6.69 5.13
N LYS A 16 -15.81 8.02 5.17
CA LYS A 16 -14.85 8.70 4.28
C LYS A 16 -13.42 8.18 4.45
N LYS A 17 -12.97 8.03 5.71
CA LYS A 17 -11.65 7.46 6.02
C LYS A 17 -11.53 6.01 5.56
N ARG A 18 -12.58 5.22 5.71
CA ARG A 18 -12.61 3.82 5.25
C ARG A 18 -12.39 3.73 3.75
N LEU A 19 -13.08 4.54 2.94
CA LEU A 19 -12.91 4.56 1.49
C LEU A 19 -11.47 4.91 1.09
N HIS A 20 -10.91 5.96 1.68
CA HIS A 20 -9.52 6.36 1.46
C HIS A 20 -8.51 5.25 1.81
N ASN A 21 -8.68 4.62 2.98
CA ASN A 21 -7.83 3.53 3.43
C ASN A 21 -7.95 2.28 2.53
N LEU A 22 -9.15 2.00 2.02
CA LEU A 22 -9.40 0.90 1.09
C LEU A 22 -8.69 1.15 -0.24
N TRP A 23 -8.75 2.37 -0.77
CA TRP A 23 -8.06 2.75 -2.00
C TRP A 23 -6.55 2.49 -1.89
N TYR A 24 -5.89 3.02 -0.86
CA TYR A 24 -4.45 2.78 -0.63
C TYR A 24 -4.10 1.30 -0.47
N LYS A 25 -4.91 0.55 0.30
CA LYS A 25 -4.68 -0.91 0.47
C LYS A 25 -4.80 -1.66 -0.86
N SER A 26 -5.78 -1.30 -1.68
CA SER A 26 -5.99 -1.90 -2.99
C SER A 26 -4.85 -1.58 -3.95
N GLU A 27 -4.39 -0.33 -3.97
CA GLU A 27 -3.32 0.14 -4.84
C GLU A 27 -1.99 -0.52 -4.49
N ILE A 28 -1.64 -0.61 -3.20
CA ILE A 28 -0.46 -1.36 -2.75
C ILE A 28 -0.52 -2.82 -3.21
N LYS A 29 -1.69 -3.47 -3.09
CA LYS A 29 -1.86 -4.86 -3.53
C LYS A 29 -1.67 -5.01 -5.05
N LYS A 30 -2.21 -4.06 -5.84
CA LYS A 30 -2.04 -4.02 -7.30
C LYS A 30 -0.57 -3.87 -7.69
N ARG A 31 0.14 -2.87 -7.14
CA ARG A 31 1.56 -2.62 -7.43
C ARG A 31 2.46 -3.80 -7.06
N ILE A 32 2.20 -4.45 -5.92
CA ILE A 32 2.93 -5.66 -5.53
C ILE A 32 2.64 -6.81 -6.50
N LYS A 33 1.41 -6.94 -7.00
CA LYS A 33 1.06 -7.98 -7.99
C LYS A 33 1.73 -7.72 -9.33
N GLU A 34 1.74 -6.48 -9.81
CA GLU A 34 2.45 -6.07 -11.03
C GLU A 34 3.95 -6.36 -10.92
N PHE A 35 4.55 -5.97 -9.80
CA PHE A 35 5.95 -6.27 -9.52
C PHE A 35 6.28 -7.77 -9.58
N LYS A 36 5.44 -8.62 -8.96
CA LYS A 36 5.63 -10.08 -9.01
C LYS A 36 5.52 -10.66 -10.42
N LYS A 37 4.54 -10.21 -11.21
CA LYS A 37 4.40 -10.64 -12.60
C LYS A 37 5.63 -10.31 -13.44
N ASN A 38 6.19 -9.11 -13.27
CA ASN A 38 7.39 -8.70 -13.99
C ASN A 38 8.63 -9.48 -13.53
N LEU A 39 8.70 -9.87 -12.26
CA LEU A 39 9.75 -10.72 -11.73
C LEU A 39 9.70 -12.13 -12.37
N GLU A 40 8.50 -12.71 -12.50
CA GLU A 40 8.27 -13.99 -13.19
C GLU A 40 8.68 -13.93 -14.67
N ALA A 41 8.48 -12.78 -15.32
CA ALA A 41 8.89 -12.53 -16.70
C ALA A 41 10.41 -12.32 -16.89
N LYS A 42 11.23 -12.36 -15.82
CA LYS A 42 12.70 -12.18 -15.82
C LYS A 42 13.23 -10.83 -16.37
N ASP A 43 12.36 -9.84 -16.57
CA ASP A 43 12.76 -8.49 -17.02
C ASP A 43 13.35 -7.67 -15.86
N LYS A 44 14.68 -7.76 -15.65
CA LYS A 44 15.39 -7.11 -14.52
C LYS A 44 15.30 -5.58 -14.54
N GLU A 45 15.28 -4.95 -15.71
CA GLU A 45 15.21 -3.49 -15.84
C GLU A 45 13.84 -2.95 -15.44
N LYS A 46 12.77 -3.54 -16.00
CA LYS A 46 11.39 -3.19 -15.62
C LYS A 46 11.13 -3.48 -14.15
N ALA A 47 11.68 -4.56 -13.59
CA ALA A 47 11.53 -4.86 -12.17
C ALA A 47 12.09 -3.74 -11.26
N LYS A 48 13.22 -3.12 -11.62
CA LYS A 48 13.81 -1.99 -10.88
C LYS A 48 12.93 -0.73 -10.94
N GLU A 49 12.35 -0.42 -12.08
CA GLU A 49 11.43 0.73 -12.21
C GLU A 49 10.16 0.54 -11.37
N TYR A 50 9.58 -0.67 -11.43
CA TYR A 50 8.39 -0.99 -10.64
C TYR A 50 8.69 -1.04 -9.14
N LEU A 51 9.90 -1.42 -8.74
CA LEU A 51 10.34 -1.36 -7.34
C LEU A 51 10.24 0.06 -6.79
N SER A 52 10.74 1.05 -7.54
CA SER A 52 10.67 2.47 -7.15
C SER A 52 9.22 2.92 -6.95
N LYS A 53 8.31 2.54 -7.86
CA LYS A 53 6.87 2.81 -7.75
C LYS A 53 6.25 2.15 -6.51
N VAL A 54 6.63 0.92 -6.19
CA VAL A 54 6.13 0.22 -5.00
C VAL A 54 6.64 0.88 -3.71
N TYR A 55 7.88 1.34 -3.68
CA TYR A 55 8.42 2.05 -2.52
C TYR A 55 7.73 3.40 -2.33
N GLN A 56 7.51 4.15 -3.41
CA GLN A 56 6.81 5.43 -3.36
C GLN A 56 5.40 5.29 -2.79
N ILE A 57 4.62 4.29 -3.21
CA ILE A 57 3.25 4.10 -2.69
C ILE A 57 3.25 3.67 -1.21
N LEU A 58 4.22 2.84 -0.81
CA LEU A 58 4.35 2.42 0.59
C LEU A 58 4.69 3.61 1.50
N ASP A 59 5.58 4.50 1.06
CA ASP A 59 5.96 5.67 1.85
C ASP A 59 4.84 6.71 1.92
N LYS A 60 4.13 6.93 0.81
CA LYS A 60 2.92 7.77 0.81
C LYS A 60 1.86 7.21 1.77
N ALA A 61 1.63 5.90 1.77
CA ALA A 61 0.67 5.26 2.67
C ALA A 61 1.07 5.37 4.15
N VAL A 62 2.36 5.48 4.46
CA VAL A 62 2.86 5.77 5.82
C VAL A 62 2.62 7.23 6.18
N LYS A 63 2.92 8.17 5.26
CA LYS A 63 2.68 9.60 5.45
C LYS A 63 1.21 9.91 5.72
N GLU A 64 0.31 9.29 4.94
CA GLU A 64 -1.15 9.38 5.11
C GLU A 64 -1.71 8.57 6.29
N ARG A 65 -0.82 7.93 7.09
CA ARG A 65 -1.18 7.14 8.28
C ARG A 65 -2.11 5.96 8.00
N VAL A 66 -2.18 5.48 6.76
CA VAL A 66 -2.94 4.27 6.37
C VAL A 66 -2.24 3.02 6.87
N ILE A 67 -0.90 3.05 6.89
CA ILE A 67 -0.04 1.93 7.31
C ILE A 67 0.99 2.41 8.34
N LYS A 68 1.28 1.59 9.36
CA LYS A 68 2.35 1.86 10.32
C LYS A 68 3.74 1.70 9.67
N LYS A 69 4.72 2.51 10.09
CA LYS A 69 6.12 2.45 9.63
C LYS A 69 6.68 1.01 9.58
N GLY A 70 6.53 0.24 10.66
CA GLY A 70 7.03 -1.14 10.70
C GLY A 70 6.39 -2.08 9.67
N LYS A 71 5.13 -1.88 9.28
CA LYS A 71 4.51 -2.68 8.22
C LYS A 71 5.09 -2.31 6.84
N ALA A 72 5.36 -1.03 6.59
CA ALA A 72 6.03 -0.62 5.36
C ALA A 72 7.45 -1.19 5.28
N SER A 73 8.25 -1.10 6.36
CA SER A 73 9.60 -1.66 6.40
C SER A 73 9.63 -3.17 6.13
N ARG A 74 8.69 -3.94 6.72
CA ARG A 74 8.56 -5.38 6.45
C ARG A 74 8.25 -5.67 4.98
N LEU A 75 7.36 -4.89 4.36
CA LEU A 75 7.02 -5.05 2.95
C LEU A 75 8.20 -4.72 2.03
N LYS A 76 8.90 -3.61 2.29
CA LYS A 76 10.12 -3.26 1.55
C LYS A 76 11.19 -4.34 1.64
N SER A 77 11.47 -4.82 2.86
CA SER A 77 12.44 -5.91 3.08
C SER A 77 12.07 -7.17 2.30
N LYS A 78 10.79 -7.58 2.34
CA LYS A 78 10.33 -8.76 1.61
C LYS A 78 10.48 -8.63 0.10
N ILE A 79 10.19 -7.45 -0.46
CA ILE A 79 10.33 -7.19 -1.89
C ILE A 79 11.81 -7.16 -2.30
N SER A 80 12.67 -6.49 -1.53
CA SER A 80 14.11 -6.47 -1.77
C SER A 80 14.72 -7.87 -1.78
N LYS A 81 14.36 -8.71 -0.79
CA LYS A 81 14.81 -10.11 -0.74
C LYS A 81 14.36 -10.95 -1.94
N LEU A 82 13.18 -10.65 -2.50
CA LEU A 82 12.69 -11.35 -3.69
C LEU A 82 13.50 -11.01 -4.94
N ILE A 83 14.00 -9.78 -5.05
CA ILE A 83 14.91 -9.39 -6.14
C ILE A 83 16.28 -10.04 -5.97
N LEU A 84 16.83 -10.04 -4.74
CA LEU A 84 18.16 -10.61 -4.47
C LEU A 84 18.23 -12.13 -4.64
N LYS A 85 17.09 -12.83 -4.53
CA LYS A 85 17.00 -14.28 -4.71
C LYS A 85 16.86 -14.69 -6.19
N PHE A 86 16.69 -13.73 -7.09
CA PHE A 86 16.53 -13.89 -8.54
C PHE A 86 17.71 -13.26 -9.29
#